data_AF-A0A2N3AMG4-F1
#
_entry.id   AF-A0A2N3AMG4-F1
#
_cell.length_a   1.000
_cell.length_b   1.000
_cell.length_c   1.000
_cell.angle_alpha   90.00
_cell.angle_beta   90.00
_cell.angle_gamma   90.00
#
_symmetry.space_group_name_H-M   'P 1'
#
loop_
_entity.id
_entity.type
_entity.pdbx_description
1 polymer ?
#
loop_
_entity_poly.entity_id
_entity_poly.type
_entity_poly.pdbx_seq_one_letter_code
_entity_poly.pdbx_strand_id
1 'polypeptide(L)'
;MVLQHHERLNGSGYPNNLKGDEILPEARILGVADVVEAMSSHRSYRPALGIDKALEEISRNKGTLYDPKAVDACLRLFEEKGFKFE
;
A
#
# COMPACT_ATOMS: atom_id res chain seq x y z
N MET A 1 -8.20 6.28 10.76
CA MET A 1 -7.53 5.14 10.08
C MET A 1 -8.42 4.53 9.00
N VAL A 2 -9.50 3.80 9.35
CA VAL A 2 -10.36 3.09 8.37
C VAL A 2 -10.97 4.02 7.33
N LEU A 3 -11.40 5.24 7.70
CA LEU A 3 -11.96 6.17 6.70
C LEU A 3 -10.91 6.69 5.69
N GLN A 4 -9.64 6.71 6.06
CA GLN A 4 -8.57 7.39 5.31
C GLN A 4 -7.62 6.44 4.57
N HIS A 5 -7.75 5.12 4.71
CA HIS A 5 -6.78 4.18 4.13
C HIS A 5 -6.77 4.15 2.59
N HIS A 6 -7.79 4.74 1.97
CA HIS A 6 -7.86 4.98 0.53
C HIS A 6 -7.41 6.39 0.09
N GLU A 7 -7.01 7.25 1.04
CA GLU A 7 -6.34 8.51 0.73
C GLU A 7 -4.95 8.23 0.13
N ARG A 8 -4.46 9.12 -0.73
CA ARG A 8 -3.15 9.02 -1.39
C ARG A 8 -2.34 10.26 -1.10
N LEU A 9 -1.02 10.16 -0.97
CA LEU A 9 -0.19 11.31 -0.57
C LEU A 9 -0.35 12.55 -1.47
N ASN A 10 -0.55 12.36 -2.76
CA ASN A 10 -0.78 13.44 -3.73
C ASN A 10 -2.20 14.02 -3.71
N GLY A 11 -3.12 13.47 -2.90
CA GLY A 11 -4.52 13.87 -2.80
C GLY A 11 -5.42 13.32 -3.90
N SER A 12 -4.98 12.30 -4.65
CA SER A 12 -5.86 11.62 -5.63
C SER A 12 -6.72 10.52 -5.00
N GLY A 13 -6.64 10.34 -3.68
CA GLY A 13 -7.42 9.36 -2.93
C GLY A 13 -8.74 9.93 -2.44
N TYR A 14 -9.48 9.14 -1.68
CA TYR A 14 -10.83 9.47 -1.22
C TYR A 14 -11.02 9.04 0.24
N PRO A 15 -12.03 9.57 0.97
CA PRO A 15 -13.12 10.44 0.52
C PRO A 15 -12.85 11.95 0.49
N ASN A 16 -11.82 12.42 1.21
CA ASN A 16 -11.62 13.85 1.46
C ASN A 16 -10.49 14.47 0.62
N ASN A 17 -9.77 13.66 -0.17
CA ASN A 17 -8.62 14.08 -0.98
C ASN A 17 -7.48 14.68 -0.14
N LEU A 18 -7.24 14.08 1.04
CA LEU A 18 -6.20 14.51 1.97
C LEU A 18 -4.82 14.32 1.36
N LYS A 19 -3.86 15.18 1.71
CA LYS A 19 -2.49 15.15 1.17
C LYS A 19 -1.46 14.99 2.27
N GLY A 20 -0.38 14.28 1.95
CA GLY A 20 0.81 14.20 2.80
C GLY A 20 0.47 13.86 4.26
N ASP A 21 0.80 14.78 5.16
CA ASP A 21 0.63 14.64 6.60
C ASP A 21 -0.79 14.93 7.13
N GLU A 22 -1.73 15.31 6.27
CA GLU A 22 -3.16 15.35 6.62
C GLU A 22 -3.72 13.93 6.82
N ILE A 23 -3.05 12.92 6.26
CA ILE A 23 -3.40 11.51 6.38
C ILE A 23 -2.77 10.92 7.65
N LEU A 24 -3.59 10.28 8.48
CA LEU A 24 -3.13 9.63 9.71
C LEU A 24 -2.00 8.60 9.40
N PRO A 25 -0.92 8.56 10.20
CA PRO A 25 0.19 7.62 9.98
C PRO A 25 -0.27 6.16 9.84
N GLU A 26 -1.21 5.72 10.65
CA GLU A 26 -1.74 4.36 10.62
C GLU A 26 -2.56 4.10 9.35
N ALA A 27 -3.23 5.12 8.80
CA ALA A 27 -3.93 5.01 7.52
C ALA A 27 -2.96 4.88 6.36
N ARG A 28 -1.81 5.58 6.41
CA ARG A 28 -0.73 5.45 5.41
C ARG A 28 -0.13 4.05 5.41
N ILE A 29 0.08 3.46 6.60
CA ILE A 29 0.55 2.07 6.74
C ILE A 29 -0.50 1.09 6.21
N LEU A 30 -1.76 1.24 6.64
CA LEU A 30 -2.85 0.37 6.21
C LEU A 30 -3.09 0.43 4.70
N GLY A 31 -2.99 1.62 4.09
CA GLY A 31 -3.17 1.78 2.65
C GLY A 31 -2.10 1.07 1.81
N VAL A 32 -0.86 0.97 2.31
CA VAL A 32 0.19 0.15 1.66
C VAL A 32 -0.12 -1.33 1.83
N ALA A 33 -0.46 -1.77 3.04
CA ALA A 33 -0.79 -3.17 3.30
C ALA A 33 -2.00 -3.66 2.47
N ASP A 34 -3.05 -2.83 2.37
CA ASP A 34 -4.25 -3.11 1.59
C ASP A 34 -3.94 -3.30 0.10
N VAL A 35 -3.10 -2.44 -0.50
CA VAL A 35 -2.70 -2.58 -1.91
C VAL A 35 -1.90 -3.87 -2.14
N VAL A 36 -0.97 -4.19 -1.24
CA VAL A 36 -0.14 -5.40 -1.38
C VAL A 36 -0.98 -6.67 -1.29
N GLU A 37 -1.87 -6.75 -0.30
CA GLU A 37 -2.83 -7.85 -0.17
C GLU A 37 -3.73 -7.93 -1.41
N ALA A 38 -4.32 -6.80 -1.81
CA ALA A 38 -5.30 -6.74 -2.89
C ALA A 38 -4.74 -7.19 -4.24
N MET A 39 -3.47 -6.93 -4.49
CA MET A 39 -2.78 -7.34 -5.72
C MET A 39 -2.28 -8.79 -5.66
N SER A 40 -1.91 -9.27 -4.47
CA SER A 40 -1.34 -10.60 -4.25
C SER A 40 -2.40 -11.70 -4.09
N SER A 41 -3.62 -11.33 -3.67
CA SER A 41 -4.71 -12.26 -3.42
C SER A 41 -5.56 -12.55 -4.67
N HIS A 42 -6.05 -13.78 -4.79
CA HIS A 42 -7.03 -14.16 -5.82
C HIS A 42 -8.40 -13.56 -5.49
N ARG A 43 -9.05 -12.93 -6.48
CA ARG A 43 -10.42 -12.38 -6.35
C ARG A 43 -11.31 -13.03 -7.40
N SER A 44 -12.60 -13.18 -7.12
CA SER A 44 -13.55 -13.87 -8.01
C SER A 44 -13.56 -13.34 -9.46
N TYR A 45 -13.17 -12.08 -9.65
CA TYR A 45 -13.11 -11.39 -10.95
C TYR A 45 -11.68 -11.11 -11.46
N ARG A 46 -10.64 -11.47 -10.70
CA ARG A 46 -9.24 -11.16 -11.06
C ARG A 46 -8.28 -12.16 -10.40
N PRO A 47 -7.47 -12.89 -11.19
CA PRO A 47 -6.42 -13.70 -10.61
C PRO A 47 -5.39 -12.84 -9.88
N ALA A 48 -4.75 -13.42 -8.85
CA ALA A 48 -3.62 -12.82 -8.17
C ALA A 48 -2.56 -12.39 -9.20
N LEU A 49 -2.05 -11.17 -9.08
CA LEU A 49 -0.89 -10.75 -9.89
C LEU A 49 0.44 -11.25 -9.30
N GLY A 50 0.41 -11.74 -8.06
CA GLY A 50 1.59 -12.20 -7.33
C GLY A 50 2.27 -11.07 -6.56
N ILE A 51 3.07 -11.50 -5.58
CA ILE A 51 3.72 -10.60 -4.63
C ILE A 51 4.72 -9.66 -5.32
N ASP A 52 5.48 -10.15 -6.30
CA ASP A 52 6.48 -9.33 -7.01
C ASP A 52 5.84 -8.10 -7.68
N LYS A 53 4.66 -8.29 -8.29
CA LYS A 53 3.92 -7.20 -8.92
C LYS A 53 3.33 -6.22 -7.91
N ALA A 54 2.95 -6.72 -6.74
CA ALA A 54 2.48 -5.88 -5.64
C ALA A 54 3.60 -5.00 -5.06
N LEU A 55 4.79 -5.58 -4.84
CA LEU A 55 5.97 -4.86 -4.37
C LEU A 55 6.49 -3.84 -5.41
N GLU A 56 6.46 -4.21 -6.70
CA GLU A 56 6.78 -3.30 -7.81
C GLU A 56 5.84 -2.06 -7.82
N GLU A 57 4.54 -2.26 -7.63
CA GLU A 57 3.54 -1.17 -7.63
C GLU A 57 3.77 -0.16 -6.50
N ILE A 58 3.97 -0.64 -5.28
CA ILE A 58 4.19 0.26 -4.13
C ILE A 58 5.55 0.96 -4.23
N SER A 59 6.56 0.28 -4.76
CA SER A 59 7.90 0.85 -4.97
C SER A 59 7.89 1.95 -6.03
N ARG A 60 7.27 1.69 -7.18
CA ARG A 60 7.14 2.65 -8.28
C ARG A 60 6.41 3.94 -7.89
N ASN A 61 5.41 3.84 -7.02
CA ASN A 61 4.57 4.98 -6.62
C ASN A 61 4.96 5.55 -5.25
N LYS A 62 6.10 5.16 -4.69
CA LYS A 62 6.62 5.64 -3.40
C LYS A 62 6.80 7.16 -3.42
N GLY A 63 6.30 7.84 -2.38
CA GLY A 63 6.38 9.30 -2.25
C GLY A 63 5.35 10.08 -3.06
N THR A 64 4.65 9.43 -4.00
CA THR A 64 3.58 10.05 -4.79
C THR A 64 2.20 9.59 -4.33
N LEU A 65 1.97 8.27 -4.29
CA LEU A 65 0.70 7.71 -3.82
C LEU A 65 0.82 7.20 -2.38
N TYR A 66 1.99 6.66 -2.04
CA TYR A 66 2.23 5.92 -0.80
C TYR A 66 3.32 6.56 0.05
N ASP A 67 3.19 6.43 1.36
CA ASP A 67 4.19 6.92 2.30
C ASP A 67 5.53 6.18 2.16
N PRO A 68 6.65 6.90 1.96
CA PRO A 68 7.96 6.26 1.83
C PRO A 68 8.32 5.34 2.99
N LYS A 69 8.01 5.73 4.23
CA LYS A 69 8.34 4.92 5.41
C LYS A 69 7.50 3.65 5.46
N ALA A 70 6.23 3.73 5.08
CA ALA A 70 5.36 2.55 5.02
C ALA A 70 5.79 1.59 3.89
N VAL A 71 6.13 2.11 2.71
CA VAL A 71 6.64 1.31 1.59
C VAL A 71 7.95 0.63 1.97
N ASP A 72 8.92 1.38 2.50
CA ASP A 72 10.23 0.82 2.88
C ASP A 72 10.08 -0.25 3.97
N ALA A 73 9.20 -0.04 4.95
CA ALA A 73 8.91 -1.05 5.98
C ALA A 73 8.30 -2.33 5.37
N CYS A 74 7.41 -2.19 4.39
CA CYS A 74 6.79 -3.32 3.69
C CYS A 74 7.83 -4.10 2.85
N LEU A 75 8.65 -3.40 2.06
CA LEU A 75 9.72 -4.04 1.26
C LEU A 75 10.68 -4.83 2.16
N ARG A 76 11.15 -4.23 3.24
CA ARG A 76 12.03 -4.92 4.21
C ARG A 76 11.39 -6.15 4.84
N LEU A 77 10.08 -6.14 5.07
CA LEU A 77 9.37 -7.29 5.62
C LEU A 77 9.41 -8.50 4.67
N PHE A 78 9.22 -8.28 3.36
CA PHE A 78 9.25 -9.35 2.37
C PHE A 78 10.69 -9.75 1.98
N GLU A 79 11.57 -8.77 1.75
CA GLU A 79 12.91 -9.00 1.20
C GLU A 79 13.94 -9.42 2.26
N GLU A 80 13.94 -8.78 3.44
CA GLU A 80 14.94 -9.06 4.48
C GLU A 80 14.43 -10.09 5.49
N LYS A 81 13.15 -10.00 5.87
CA LYS A 81 12.58 -10.87 6.92
C LYS A 81 11.91 -12.13 6.38
N GLY A 82 11.79 -12.27 5.05
CA GLY A 82 11.28 -13.49 4.40
C GLY A 82 9.82 -13.80 4.70
N PHE A 83 8.99 -12.78 4.97
CA PHE A 83 7.56 -12.96 5.17
C PHE A 83 6.88 -13.53 3.90
N LYS A 84 5.89 -14.42 4.09
CA LYS A 84 5.07 -15.01 3.03
C LYS A 84 3.62 -15.07 3.52
N PHE A 85 2.67 -14.93 2.60
CA PHE A 85 1.23 -14.91 2.92
C PHE A 85 0.61 -16.29 3.27
N GLU A 86 1.39 -17.37 3.20
CA GLU A 86 0.95 -18.79 3.21
C GLU A 86 0.28 -19.27 1.91
#